data_AF-R7V617-F1
#
_entry.id   AF-R7V617-F1
#
_cell.length_a   1.000
_cell.length_b   1.000
_cell.length_c   1.000
_cell.angle_alpha   90.00
_cell.angle_beta   90.00
_cell.angle_gamma   90.00
#
_symmetry.space_group_name_H-M   'P 1'
#
loop_
_entity.id
_entity.type
_entity.pdbx_description
1 polymer ?
#
loop_
_entity_poly.entity_id
_entity_poly.type
_entity_poly.pdbx_seq_one_letter_code
_entity_poly.pdbx_strand_id
1 'polypeptide(L)'
;MHKQLIDYILVRRKWRNGIHDVKAYNSFANIDSDHPQASLEEAPKRKKDRPFAENERIKQAREDTEKTYQQFVGADGKGLHTYIEAKRNLNRIYEELMGEDLDKKIEKIEKCHSNNQAAQSWSLVRGITGKGAVKQCQIKRASADDKLRAWHRHFKSLLSAPPVIDDEDEEVVPQNLAHRG
;
A
#
# COMPACT_ATOMS: atom_id res chain seq x y z
N MET A 1 -4.13 52.12 5.79
CA MET A 1 -4.92 51.26 4.88
C MET A 1 -4.72 49.80 5.28
N HIS A 2 -5.78 49.13 5.73
CA HIS A 2 -5.73 47.71 6.10
C HIS A 2 -5.83 46.85 4.83
N LYS A 3 -4.79 46.04 4.56
CA LYS A 3 -4.83 45.05 3.48
C LYS A 3 -5.74 43.89 3.91
N GLN A 4 -6.83 43.65 3.18
CA GLN A 4 -7.69 42.48 3.37
C GLN A 4 -7.28 41.39 2.38
N LEU A 5 -7.22 40.14 2.83
CA LEU A 5 -7.00 38.97 1.97
C LEU A 5 -8.35 38.56 1.37
N ILE A 6 -8.56 38.85 0.08
CA ILE A 6 -9.83 38.60 -0.62
C ILE A 6 -9.69 37.45 -1.61
N ASP A 7 -8.46 37.04 -1.96
CA ASP A 7 -8.18 35.97 -2.89
C ASP A 7 -8.03 34.62 -2.18
N TYR A 8 -8.79 33.62 -2.65
CA TYR A 8 -8.79 32.26 -2.08
C TYR A 8 -8.56 31.22 -3.17
N ILE A 9 -7.72 30.23 -2.87
CA ILE A 9 -7.58 29.03 -3.68
C ILE A 9 -8.33 27.88 -2.99
N LEU A 10 -9.40 27.41 -3.63
CA LEU A 10 -10.18 26.28 -3.13
C LEU A 10 -9.57 24.96 -3.61
N VAL A 11 -9.16 24.11 -2.66
CA VAL A 11 -8.57 22.79 -2.95
C VAL A 11 -9.49 21.68 -2.48
N ARG A 12 -9.77 20.71 -3.36
CA ARG A 12 -10.49 19.48 -2.98
C ARG A 12 -9.77 18.76 -1.85
N ARG A 13 -10.51 18.35 -0.82
CA ARG A 13 -9.96 17.74 0.42
C ARG A 13 -8.97 16.59 0.16
N LYS A 14 -9.22 15.77 -0.86
CA LYS A 14 -8.33 14.65 -1.26
C LYS A 14 -6.92 15.09 -1.68
N TRP A 15 -6.72 16.36 -2.04
CA TRP A 15 -5.47 16.88 -2.62
C TRP A 15 -4.70 17.80 -1.66
N ARG A 16 -5.20 17.99 -0.44
CA ARG A 16 -4.58 18.84 0.59
C ARG A 16 -3.12 18.48 0.85
N ASN A 17 -2.80 17.18 0.88
CA ASN A 17 -1.45 16.70 1.17
C ASN A 17 -0.52 16.75 -0.06
N GLY A 18 -1.03 17.13 -1.23
CA GLY A 18 -0.26 17.29 -2.47
C GLY A 18 0.20 18.72 -2.71
N ILE A 19 -0.21 19.67 -1.87
CA ILE A 19 0.17 21.08 -1.95
C ILE A 19 1.12 21.37 -0.79
N HIS A 20 2.32 21.86 -1.11
CA HIS A 20 3.35 22.13 -0.12
C HIS A 20 3.45 23.62 0.22
N ASP A 21 3.17 24.48 -0.76
CA ASP A 21 3.36 25.92 -0.61
C ASP A 21 2.31 26.71 -1.41
N VAL A 22 1.90 27.86 -0.86
CA VAL A 22 0.96 28.81 -1.46
C VAL A 22 1.64 30.17 -1.41
N LYS A 23 2.00 30.72 -2.57
CA LYS A 23 2.68 32.01 -2.66
C LYS A 23 1.83 33.01 -3.43
N ALA A 24 1.75 34.22 -2.89
CA ALA A 24 1.17 35.37 -3.57
C ALA A 24 2.32 36.16 -4.22
N TYR A 25 2.28 36.29 -5.55
CA TYR A 25 3.28 37.02 -6.31
C TYR A 25 2.75 38.39 -6.72
N ASN A 26 3.50 39.43 -6.35
CA ASN A 26 3.39 40.76 -6.95
C ASN A 26 4.28 40.76 -8.20
N SER A 27 3.82 40.16 -9.30
CA SER A 27 4.59 40.25 -10.53
C SER A 27 4.49 41.69 -11.03
N PHE A 28 5.64 42.32 -11.30
CA PHE A 28 5.75 43.67 -11.87
C PHE A 28 5.14 43.79 -13.29
N ALA A 29 4.50 42.74 -13.82
CA ALA A 29 3.89 42.73 -15.15
C ALA A 29 2.48 43.33 -15.20
N ASN A 30 1.82 43.54 -14.05
CA ASN A 30 0.47 44.13 -14.00
C ASN A 30 0.48 45.41 -13.17
N ILE A 31 0.90 46.51 -13.79
CA ILE A 31 0.81 47.87 -13.20
C ILE A 31 -0.66 48.29 -12.95
N ASP A 32 -1.63 47.59 -13.55
CA ASP A 32 -3.06 47.92 -13.49
C ASP A 32 -3.92 46.97 -12.63
N SER A 33 -3.32 46.07 -11.84
CA SER A 33 -4.08 45.12 -11.00
C SER A 33 -3.74 45.27 -9.52
N ASP A 34 -4.75 45.63 -8.71
CA ASP A 34 -4.61 45.85 -7.26
C ASP A 34 -4.48 44.54 -6.43
N HIS A 35 -4.53 43.37 -7.08
CA HIS A 35 -4.52 42.06 -6.42
C HIS A 35 -3.30 41.19 -6.78
N PRO A 36 -2.63 40.56 -5.79
CA PRO A 36 -1.50 39.68 -6.04
C PRO A 36 -1.94 38.34 -6.66
N GLN A 37 -1.18 37.84 -7.63
CA GLN A 37 -1.47 36.54 -8.24
C GLN A 37 -1.04 35.40 -7.32
N ALA A 38 -1.98 34.56 -6.89
CA ALA A 38 -1.69 33.38 -6.07
C ALA A 38 -1.34 32.16 -6.95
N SER A 39 -0.26 31.46 -6.61
CA SER A 39 0.18 30.23 -7.28
C SER A 39 0.44 29.10 -6.28
N LEU A 40 0.24 27.87 -6.74
CA LEU A 40 0.43 26.63 -5.98
C LEU A 40 1.67 25.89 -6.47
N GLU A 41 2.54 25.47 -5.55
CA GLU A 41 3.60 24.50 -5.86
C GLU A 41 3.12 23.08 -5.55
N GLU A 42 3.01 22.24 -6.59
CA GLU A 42 2.67 20.83 -6.46
C GLU A 42 3.84 20.03 -5.86
N ALA A 43 3.55 19.14 -4.92
CA ALA A 43 4.56 18.25 -4.37
C ALA A 43 5.11 17.27 -5.44
N PRO A 44 6.42 16.96 -5.42
CA PRO A 44 7.00 15.98 -6.33
C PRO A 44 6.33 14.61 -6.13
N LYS A 45 5.79 14.05 -7.21
CA LYS A 45 5.19 12.71 -7.18
C LYS A 45 6.26 11.69 -6.80
N ARG A 46 6.01 10.88 -5.76
CA ARG A 46 6.87 9.74 -5.42
C ARG A 46 6.96 8.82 -6.63
N LYS A 47 8.18 8.59 -7.12
CA LYS A 47 8.43 7.60 -8.18
C LYS A 47 7.94 6.25 -7.65
N LYS A 48 7.09 5.57 -8.41
CA LYS A 48 6.71 4.19 -8.11
C LYS A 48 7.98 3.35 -8.16
N ASP A 49 8.18 2.54 -7.13
CA ASP A 49 9.25 1.56 -7.15
C ASP A 49 9.00 0.61 -8.34
N ARG A 50 10.04 0.38 -9.13
CA ARG A 50 9.98 -0.47 -10.32
C ARG A 50 10.93 -1.64 -10.08
N PRO A 51 10.42 -2.76 -9.52
CA PRO A 51 11.26 -3.89 -9.22
C PRO A 51 11.96 -4.37 -10.50
N PHE A 52 13.25 -4.68 -10.36
CA PHE A 52 14.12 -5.21 -11.42
C PHE A 52 14.24 -4.35 -12.69
N ALA A 53 13.99 -3.03 -12.59
CA ALA A 53 14.10 -2.14 -13.75
C ALA A 53 15.49 -2.16 -14.41
N GLU A 54 16.55 -2.40 -13.63
CA GLU A 54 17.92 -2.45 -14.11
C GLU A 54 18.32 -3.81 -14.71
N ASN A 55 17.49 -4.85 -14.56
CA ASN A 55 17.84 -6.19 -15.01
C ASN A 55 17.80 -6.28 -16.55
N GLU A 56 18.91 -6.71 -17.14
CA GLU A 56 19.08 -6.83 -18.59
C GLU A 56 18.04 -7.74 -19.25
N ARG A 57 17.63 -8.85 -18.60
CA ARG A 57 16.61 -9.77 -19.13
C ARG A 57 15.26 -9.07 -19.31
N ILE A 58 14.90 -8.20 -18.35
CA ILE A 58 13.65 -7.43 -18.42
C ILE A 58 13.76 -6.30 -19.44
N LYS A 59 14.92 -5.63 -19.53
CA LYS A 59 15.12 -4.57 -20.53
C LYS A 59 14.94 -5.11 -21.95
N GLN A 60 15.61 -6.23 -22.27
CA GLN A 60 15.49 -6.90 -23.56
C GLN A 60 14.05 -7.35 -23.83
N ALA A 61 13.41 -8.03 -22.88
CA ALA A 61 12.03 -8.49 -23.07
C ALA A 61 11.01 -7.34 -23.21
N ARG A 62 11.23 -6.20 -22.56
CA ARG A 62 10.43 -4.98 -22.76
C ARG A 62 10.64 -4.42 -24.15
N GLU A 63 11.88 -4.35 -24.62
CA GLU A 63 12.22 -3.88 -25.95
C GLU A 63 11.58 -4.77 -27.04
N ASP A 64 11.62 -6.09 -26.88
CA ASP A 64 11.01 -7.04 -27.81
C ASP A 64 9.48 -6.95 -27.82
N THR A 65 8.88 -6.77 -26.65
CA THR A 65 7.42 -6.54 -26.52
C THR A 65 7.02 -5.23 -27.21
N GLU A 66 7.82 -4.18 -27.07
CA GLU A 66 7.56 -2.90 -27.74
C GLU A 66 7.72 -3.03 -29.26
N LYS A 67 8.78 -3.69 -29.74
CA LYS A 67 9.01 -3.94 -31.17
C LYS A 67 7.84 -4.70 -31.80
N THR A 68 7.39 -5.78 -31.17
CA THR A 68 6.26 -6.59 -31.66
C THR A 68 4.93 -5.83 -31.57
N TYR A 69 4.75 -4.98 -30.56
CA TYR A 69 3.58 -4.09 -30.46
C TYR A 69 3.54 -3.08 -31.61
N GLN A 70 4.65 -2.40 -31.89
CA GLN A 70 4.75 -1.44 -32.99
C GLN A 70 4.47 -2.11 -34.34
N GLN A 71 4.98 -3.34 -34.55
CA GLN A 71 4.68 -4.14 -35.75
C GLN A 71 3.19 -4.49 -35.86
N PHE A 72 2.56 -4.93 -34.76
CA PHE A 72 1.13 -5.24 -34.72
C PHE A 72 0.25 -4.03 -35.03
N VAL A 73 0.56 -2.87 -34.45
CA VAL A 73 -0.16 -1.61 -34.67
C VAL A 73 -0.01 -1.13 -36.11
N GLY A 74 1.18 -1.29 -36.71
CA GLY A 74 1.47 -0.86 -38.08
C GLY A 74 0.95 -1.80 -39.17
N ALA A 75 0.63 -3.06 -38.87
CA ALA A 75 0.32 -4.11 -39.85
C ALA A 75 -1.17 -4.50 -39.93
N ASP A 76 -2.11 -3.59 -39.67
CA ASP A 76 -3.56 -3.82 -39.68
C ASP A 76 -4.00 -5.06 -38.88
N GLY A 77 -3.36 -5.31 -37.73
CA GLY A 77 -3.69 -6.41 -36.84
C GLY A 77 -3.04 -7.77 -37.17
N LYS A 78 -2.23 -7.85 -38.23
CA LYS A 78 -1.36 -9.02 -38.47
C LYS A 78 -0.21 -9.00 -37.46
N GLY A 79 0.04 -10.12 -36.77
CA GLY A 79 1.07 -10.21 -35.72
C GLY A 79 0.56 -10.12 -34.27
N LEU A 80 -0.76 -10.24 -34.04
CA LEU A 80 -1.30 -10.30 -32.68
C LEU A 80 -0.69 -11.45 -31.86
N HIS A 81 -0.49 -12.62 -32.47
CA HIS A 81 0.08 -13.78 -31.79
C HIS A 81 1.49 -13.53 -31.27
N THR A 82 2.36 -12.90 -32.08
CA THR A 82 3.75 -12.63 -31.71
C THR A 82 3.83 -11.61 -30.57
N TYR A 83 2.98 -10.58 -30.57
CA TYR A 83 2.87 -9.64 -29.45
C TYR A 83 2.37 -10.33 -28.16
N ILE A 84 1.34 -11.20 -28.27
CA ILE A 84 0.84 -11.96 -27.11
C ILE A 84 1.96 -12.84 -26.54
N GLU A 85 2.73 -13.50 -27.39
CA GLU A 85 3.85 -14.35 -27.00
C GLU A 85 4.97 -13.55 -26.33
N ALA A 86 5.35 -12.40 -26.89
CA ALA A 86 6.32 -11.49 -26.29
C ALA A 86 5.88 -11.02 -24.88
N LYS A 87 4.59 -10.70 -24.72
CA LYS A 87 4.02 -10.31 -23.43
C LYS A 87 4.02 -11.47 -22.42
N ARG A 88 3.70 -12.68 -22.86
CA ARG A 88 3.82 -13.89 -22.02
C ARG A 88 5.26 -14.12 -21.58
N ASN A 89 6.22 -13.96 -22.48
CA ASN A 89 7.64 -14.08 -22.18
C ASN A 89 8.10 -13.00 -21.17
N LEU A 90 7.66 -11.76 -21.35
CA LEU A 90 7.96 -10.67 -20.40
C LEU A 90 7.43 -10.99 -18.99
N ASN A 91 6.19 -11.48 -18.89
CA ASN A 91 5.63 -11.90 -17.61
C ASN A 91 6.41 -13.06 -16.98
N ARG A 92 6.76 -14.08 -17.76
CA ARG A 92 7.58 -15.22 -17.32
C ARG A 92 8.91 -14.76 -16.73
N ILE A 93 9.59 -13.82 -17.39
CA ILE A 93 10.87 -13.28 -16.91
C ILE A 93 10.70 -12.55 -15.56
N TYR A 94 9.60 -11.81 -15.37
CA TYR A 94 9.30 -11.21 -14.06
C TYR A 94 9.08 -12.27 -12.99
N GLU A 95 8.33 -13.32 -13.29
CA GLU A 95 8.06 -14.42 -12.35
C GLU A 95 9.35 -15.14 -11.94
N GLU A 96 10.22 -15.44 -12.91
CA GLU A 96 11.53 -16.04 -12.66
C GLU A 96 12.40 -15.16 -11.75
N LEU A 97 12.52 -13.86 -12.06
CA LEU A 97 13.34 -12.95 -11.27
C LEU A 97 12.77 -12.69 -9.87
N MET A 98 11.44 -12.64 -9.75
CA MET A 98 10.76 -12.62 -8.44
C MET A 98 11.09 -13.88 -7.63
N GLY A 99 11.07 -15.06 -8.27
CA GLY A 99 11.47 -16.32 -7.66
C GLY A 99 12.91 -16.30 -7.15
N GLU A 100 13.86 -15.92 -8.00
CA GLU A 100 15.28 -15.79 -7.65
C GLU A 100 15.52 -14.82 -6.47
N ASP A 101 14.77 -13.71 -6.41
CA ASP A 101 14.85 -12.75 -5.30
C ASP A 101 14.27 -13.30 -4.00
N LEU A 102 13.20 -14.10 -4.08
CA LEU A 102 12.64 -14.81 -2.93
C LEU A 102 13.60 -15.88 -2.40
N ASP A 103 14.24 -16.65 -3.28
CA ASP A 103 15.24 -17.65 -2.90
C ASP A 103 16.42 -17.01 -2.18
N LYS A 104 16.95 -15.89 -2.70
CA LYS A 104 18.01 -15.11 -2.03
C LYS A 104 17.58 -14.59 -0.66
N LYS A 105 16.31 -14.23 -0.49
CA LYS A 105 15.75 -13.81 0.80
C LYS A 105 15.64 -14.98 1.76
N ILE A 106 15.22 -16.16 1.30
CA ILE A 106 15.16 -17.39 2.10
C ILE A 106 16.56 -17.76 2.58
N GLU A 107 17.56 -17.78 1.68
CA GLU A 107 18.95 -18.06 2.04
C GLU A 107 19.47 -17.08 3.10
N LYS A 108 19.11 -15.79 2.99
CA LYS A 108 19.43 -14.79 4.03
C LYS A 108 18.75 -15.09 5.37
N ILE A 109 17.48 -15.52 5.37
CA ILE A 109 16.76 -15.92 6.59
C ILE A 109 17.49 -17.07 7.27
N GLU A 110 17.87 -18.10 6.50
CA GLU A 110 18.56 -19.29 6.99
C GLU A 110 19.95 -18.96 7.56
N LYS A 111 20.70 -18.09 6.90
CA LYS A 111 21.98 -17.57 7.42
C LYS A 111 21.80 -16.78 8.70
N CYS A 112 20.84 -15.86 8.76
CA CYS A 112 20.53 -15.12 9.98
C CYS A 112 20.09 -16.06 11.12
N HIS A 113 19.34 -17.12 10.81
CA HIS A 113 18.94 -18.13 11.79
C HIS A 113 20.15 -18.89 12.34
N SER A 114 21.02 -19.40 11.44
CA SER A 114 22.25 -20.11 11.81
C SER A 114 23.20 -19.25 12.66
N ASN A 115 23.21 -17.94 12.42
CA ASN A 115 24.00 -16.96 13.18
C ASN A 115 23.29 -16.44 14.45
N ASN A 116 22.15 -17.02 14.83
CA ASN A 116 21.32 -16.62 15.98
C ASN A 116 20.83 -15.13 15.94
N GLN A 117 20.70 -14.57 14.73
CA GLN A 117 20.24 -13.20 14.47
C GLN A 117 18.72 -13.16 14.21
N ALA A 118 17.94 -13.69 15.15
CA ALA A 118 16.49 -13.81 15.00
C ALA A 118 15.79 -12.48 14.68
N ALA A 119 16.24 -11.37 15.26
CA ALA A 119 15.67 -10.04 15.00
C ALA A 119 15.81 -9.60 13.53
N GLN A 120 16.96 -9.88 12.90
CA GLN A 120 17.21 -9.53 11.50
C GLN A 120 16.39 -10.43 10.55
N SER A 121 16.31 -11.72 10.85
CA SER A 121 15.44 -12.67 10.16
C SER A 121 13.97 -12.23 10.18
N TRP A 122 13.45 -11.88 11.36
CA TRP A 122 12.07 -11.37 11.51
C TRP A 122 11.84 -10.03 10.80
N SER A 123 12.86 -9.16 10.72
CA SER A 123 12.77 -7.92 9.95
C SER A 123 12.62 -8.21 8.45
N LEU A 124 13.38 -9.19 7.94
CA LEU A 124 13.31 -9.61 6.54
C LEU A 124 11.96 -10.25 6.21
N VAL A 125 11.44 -11.11 7.09
CA VAL A 125 10.08 -11.69 6.97
C VAL A 125 9.02 -10.59 6.88
N ARG A 126 9.07 -9.57 7.76
CA ARG A 126 8.14 -8.41 7.68
C ARG A 126 8.28 -7.65 6.37
N GLY A 127 9.49 -7.55 5.82
CA GLY A 127 9.72 -6.94 4.51
C GLY A 127 9.01 -7.69 3.38
N ILE A 128 8.96 -9.02 3.45
CA ILE A 128 8.29 -9.89 2.45
C ILE A 128 6.77 -9.85 2.63
N THR A 129 6.29 -10.04 3.86
CA THR A 129 4.84 -10.14 4.16
C THR A 129 4.14 -8.78 4.19
N GLY A 130 4.88 -7.67 4.15
CA GLY A 130 4.37 -6.32 4.29
C GLY A 130 4.07 -5.91 5.75
N LYS A 131 3.58 -4.68 5.93
CA LYS A 131 3.26 -4.14 7.26
C LYS A 131 2.22 -5.01 7.94
N GLY A 132 2.54 -5.50 9.13
CA GLY A 132 1.62 -6.27 9.97
C GLY A 132 0.28 -5.57 10.16
N ALA A 133 -0.78 -6.37 10.37
CA ALA A 133 -2.16 -5.93 10.45
C ALA A 133 -2.32 -4.63 11.26
N VAL A 134 -3.09 -3.69 10.70
CA VAL A 134 -3.51 -2.49 11.43
C VAL A 134 -4.19 -2.96 12.71
N LYS A 135 -3.74 -2.47 13.87
CA LYS A 135 -4.28 -2.86 15.18
C LYS A 135 -5.77 -2.52 15.24
N GLN A 136 -6.63 -3.49 14.88
CA GLN A 136 -8.08 -3.32 14.83
C GLN A 136 -8.69 -3.08 16.22
N CYS A 137 -7.95 -3.32 17.31
CA CYS A 137 -8.44 -3.19 18.68
C CYS A 137 -8.01 -1.90 19.41
N GLN A 138 -7.35 -0.94 18.75
CA GLN A 138 -6.95 0.30 19.43
C GLN A 138 -8.08 1.33 19.45
N ILE A 139 -8.72 1.49 20.61
CA ILE A 139 -9.56 2.65 20.92
C ILE A 139 -8.69 3.91 20.81
N LYS A 140 -8.84 4.66 19.72
CA LYS A 140 -8.16 5.94 19.49
C LYS A 140 -8.71 6.99 20.47
N ARG A 141 -8.05 7.19 21.60
CA ARG A 141 -8.30 8.28 22.54
C ARG A 141 -7.00 8.98 22.93
N ALA A 142 -7.11 10.26 23.26
CA ALA A 142 -5.98 11.19 23.39
C ALA A 142 -5.06 10.90 24.59
N SER A 143 -5.61 10.33 25.68
CA SER A 143 -4.87 10.02 26.91
C SER A 143 -5.00 8.53 27.32
N ALA A 144 -4.07 8.05 28.13
CA ALA A 144 -4.12 6.72 28.73
C ALA A 144 -5.37 6.53 29.62
N ASP A 145 -5.73 7.55 30.41
CA ASP A 145 -6.92 7.52 31.27
C ASP A 145 -8.22 7.46 30.47
N ASP A 146 -8.27 8.18 29.34
CA ASP A 146 -9.43 8.15 28.45
C ASP A 146 -9.65 6.78 27.83
N LYS A 147 -8.56 6.06 27.52
CA LYS A 147 -8.62 4.69 27.02
C LYS A 147 -9.15 3.77 28.11
N LEU A 148 -8.64 3.88 29.34
CA LEU A 148 -9.08 3.04 30.47
C LEU A 148 -10.58 3.23 30.76
N ARG A 149 -11.06 4.48 30.80
CA ARG A 149 -12.49 4.78 31.02
C ARG A 149 -13.37 4.25 29.88
N ALA A 150 -12.89 4.31 28.64
CA ALA A 150 -13.63 3.80 27.48
C ALA A 150 -13.69 2.28 27.48
N TRP A 151 -12.58 1.61 27.81
CA TRP A 151 -12.54 0.16 28.03
C TRP A 151 -13.50 -0.26 29.12
N HIS A 152 -13.44 0.40 30.28
CA HIS A 152 -14.32 0.13 31.41
C HIS A 152 -15.79 0.30 31.04
N ARG A 153 -16.15 1.36 30.30
CA ARG A 153 -17.53 1.57 29.84
C ARG A 153 -17.98 0.49 28.86
N HIS A 154 -17.13 0.12 27.90
CA HIS A 154 -17.43 -0.90 26.89
C HIS A 154 -17.67 -2.26 27.54
N PHE A 155 -16.77 -2.70 28.42
CA PHE A 155 -16.92 -3.97 29.14
C PHE A 155 -18.09 -3.95 30.11
N LYS A 156 -18.31 -2.85 30.83
CA LYS A 156 -19.47 -2.73 31.72
C LYS A 156 -20.77 -2.88 30.95
N SER A 157 -20.89 -2.30 29.77
CA SER A 157 -22.06 -2.44 28.89
C SER A 157 -22.27 -3.86 28.40
N LEU A 158 -21.18 -4.57 28.06
CA LEU A 158 -21.21 -5.97 27.62
C LEU A 158 -21.64 -6.92 28.75
N LEU A 159 -21.16 -6.68 29.97
CA LEU A 159 -21.44 -7.52 31.13
C LEU A 159 -22.75 -7.17 31.85
N SER A 160 -23.34 -6.00 31.57
CA SER A 160 -24.59 -5.56 32.21
C SER A 160 -25.86 -6.03 31.51
N ALA A 161 -25.76 -6.51 30.27
CA ALA A 161 -26.88 -7.10 29.56
C ALA A 161 -26.87 -8.62 29.79
N PRO A 162 -27.92 -9.22 30.38
CA PRO A 162 -28.04 -10.67 30.41
C PRO A 162 -28.08 -11.19 28.96
N PRO A 163 -27.31 -12.24 28.63
CA PRO A 163 -27.36 -12.82 27.28
C PRO A 163 -28.76 -13.35 27.01
N VAL A 164 -29.28 -13.10 25.82
CA VAL A 164 -30.48 -13.80 25.31
C VAL A 164 -29.98 -15.18 24.90
N ILE A 165 -30.32 -16.20 25.69
CA ILE A 165 -30.02 -17.61 25.42
C ILE A 165 -31.29 -18.16 24.75
N ASP A 166 -31.26 -18.34 23.44
CA ASP A 166 -32.38 -18.89 22.66
C ASP A 166 -32.31 -20.42 22.54
N ASP A 167 -31.21 -21.04 22.95
CA ASP A 167 -30.95 -22.47 22.78
C ASP A 167 -31.19 -23.22 24.12
N GLU A 168 -32.09 -24.22 24.11
CA GLU A 168 -32.19 -25.19 25.20
C GLU A 168 -30.88 -25.99 25.31
N ASP A 169 -30.42 -26.27 26.53
CA ASP A 169 -29.18 -26.99 26.80
C ASP A 169 -29.16 -28.37 26.11
N GLU A 170 -28.53 -28.49 24.94
CA GLU A 170 -28.25 -29.79 24.32
C GLU A 170 -27.11 -30.49 25.08
N GLU A 171 -27.41 -31.68 25.60
CA GLU A 171 -26.48 -32.53 26.31
C GLU A 171 -25.33 -32.97 25.39
N VAL A 172 -24.11 -32.51 25.67
CA VAL A 172 -22.91 -32.86 24.91
C VAL A 172 -22.55 -34.32 25.15
N VAL A 173 -22.96 -35.21 24.24
CA VAL A 173 -22.59 -36.63 24.28
C VAL A 173 -21.11 -36.78 23.90
N PRO A 174 -20.25 -37.37 24.75
CA PRO A 174 -18.83 -37.54 24.44
C PRO A 174 -18.60 -38.61 23.36
N GLN A 175 -18.51 -38.18 22.11
CA GLN A 175 -17.33 -38.30 21.23
C GLN A 175 -16.49 -39.60 21.13
N ASN A 176 -16.20 -40.33 22.21
CA ASN A 176 -14.99 -41.18 22.26
C ASN A 176 -15.19 -42.49 23.03
N LEU A 177 -15.80 -43.52 22.43
CA LEU A 177 -15.63 -44.92 22.88
C LEU A 177 -15.99 -45.95 21.80
N ALA A 178 -15.38 -45.82 20.63
CA ALA A 178 -15.17 -46.91 19.67
C ALA A 178 -13.97 -46.43 18.85
N HIS A 179 -12.74 -46.86 19.10
CA HIS A 179 -12.10 -47.95 18.36
C HIS A 179 -10.89 -48.45 19.19
N ARG A 180 -11.11 -49.43 20.06
CA ARG A 180 -10.08 -50.39 20.48
C ARG A 180 -10.77 -51.74 20.67
N GLY A 181 -10.47 -52.67 19.78
CA GLY A 181 -10.99 -54.03 19.70
C GLY A 181 -10.55 -54.60 18.37
#